data_AF-A0A1J5J6W4-F1
#
_entry.id   AF-A0A1J5J6W4-F1
#
_cell.length_a   1.000
_cell.length_b   1.000
_cell.length_c   1.000
_cell.angle_alpha   90.00
_cell.angle_beta   90.00
_cell.angle_gamma   90.00
#
_symmetry.space_group_name_H-M   'P 1'
#
loop_
_entity.id
_entity.type
_entity.pdbx_description
1 polymer ?
#
loop_
_entity_poly.entity_id
_entity_poly.type
_entity_poly.pdbx_seq_one_letter_code
_entity_poly.pdbx_strand_id
1 'polypeptide(L)'
;MLYGLVESVGGSGAISVLCFGIILGNGYAIAEIMKTKEKIEISPATIAFHGEVSFFIRTFFFVFLGMLVTISNVEILIVGIILGALLLIARIAPTHISSIKTDLTKEEKKFILTMAPRGLAAAVLAQLPIFYGIANAKMFSDLVFVIIIVSILIMIIGVKASFKHDNKENIQNIQNKQNLITKI
;
A
#
# COMPACT_ATOMS: atom_id res chain seq x y z
N MET A 1 23.28 -9.55 0.92
CA MET A 1 23.88 -10.54 -0.01
C MET A 1 22.85 -11.10 -0.99
N LEU A 2 21.69 -11.60 -0.53
CA LEU A 2 20.63 -12.10 -1.42
C LEU A 2 20.24 -11.13 -2.54
N TYR A 3 19.96 -9.86 -2.20
CA TYR A 3 19.61 -8.83 -3.19
C TYR A 3 20.64 -8.77 -4.33
N GLY A 4 21.92 -8.58 -4.00
CA GLY A 4 22.98 -8.40 -5.00
C GLY A 4 23.26 -9.64 -5.84
N LEU A 5 23.13 -10.85 -5.25
CA LEU A 5 23.29 -12.09 -5.99
C LEU A 5 22.19 -12.25 -7.05
N VAL A 6 20.94 -11.99 -6.68
CA VAL A 6 19.82 -12.09 -7.61
C VAL A 6 19.94 -11.05 -8.73
N GLU A 7 20.30 -9.82 -8.38
CA GLU A 7 20.51 -8.75 -9.36
C GLU A 7 21.63 -9.10 -10.36
N SER A 8 22.72 -9.74 -9.89
CA SER A 8 23.84 -10.15 -10.77
C SER A 8 23.47 -11.22 -11.80
N VAL A 9 22.43 -12.01 -11.52
CA VAL A 9 21.89 -13.03 -12.43
C VAL A 9 20.77 -12.46 -13.32
N GLY A 10 20.42 -11.18 -13.16
CA GLY A 10 19.37 -10.49 -13.92
C GLY A 10 17.95 -10.66 -13.35
N GLY A 11 17.81 -11.16 -12.11
CA GLY A 11 16.52 -11.21 -11.42
C GLY A 11 16.18 -9.91 -10.68
N SER A 12 14.99 -9.84 -10.08
CA SER A 12 14.60 -8.70 -9.22
C SER A 12 15.01 -8.95 -7.76
N GLY A 13 16.08 -8.30 -7.30
CA GLY A 13 16.54 -8.43 -5.92
C GLY A 13 15.46 -8.05 -4.89
N ALA A 14 14.61 -7.07 -5.20
CA ALA A 14 13.50 -6.65 -4.34
C ALA A 14 12.45 -7.76 -4.13
N ILE A 15 12.05 -8.45 -5.19
CA ILE A 15 11.08 -9.56 -5.11
C ILE A 15 11.69 -10.72 -4.32
N SER A 16 12.96 -11.04 -4.53
CA SER A 16 13.62 -12.13 -3.80
C SER A 16 13.72 -11.87 -2.30
N VAL A 17 14.03 -10.64 -1.89
CA VAL A 17 14.03 -10.26 -0.47
C VAL A 17 12.62 -10.32 0.12
N LEU A 18 11.59 -9.92 -0.63
CA LEU A 18 10.20 -10.06 -0.21
C LEU A 18 9.82 -11.54 0.01
N CYS A 19 10.10 -12.40 -0.97
CA CYS A 19 9.84 -13.84 -0.87
C CYS A 19 10.56 -14.44 0.34
N PHE A 20 11.83 -14.09 0.54
CA PHE A 20 12.58 -14.52 1.71
C PHE A 20 11.95 -14.05 3.03
N GLY A 21 11.49 -12.79 3.09
CA GLY A 21 10.77 -12.25 4.25
C GLY A 21 9.47 -13.00 4.55
N ILE A 22 8.71 -13.38 3.51
CA ILE A 22 7.49 -14.19 3.65
C ILE A 22 7.81 -15.59 4.18
N ILE A 23 8.88 -16.23 3.66
CA ILE A 23 9.34 -17.55 4.10
C ILE A 23 9.76 -17.51 5.57
N LEU A 24 10.54 -16.50 5.97
CA LEU A 24 10.94 -16.30 7.37
C LEU A 24 9.75 -16.00 8.29
N GLY A 25 8.81 -15.15 7.85
CA GLY A 25 7.62 -14.80 8.62
C GLY A 25 6.67 -15.98 8.82
N ASN A 26 6.68 -16.98 7.93
CA ASN A 26 5.88 -18.20 8.00
C ASN A 26 6.71 -19.44 8.37
N GLY A 27 7.71 -19.28 9.23
CA GLY A 27 8.65 -20.35 9.60
C GLY A 27 7.99 -21.68 10.01
N TYR A 28 6.83 -21.63 10.66
CA TYR A 28 6.06 -22.84 11.02
C TYR A 28 5.56 -23.63 9.81
N ALA A 29 4.89 -22.96 8.87
CA ALA A 29 4.35 -23.61 7.67
C ALA A 29 5.48 -24.14 6.76
N ILE A 30 6.61 -23.44 6.70
CA ILE A 30 7.77 -23.85 5.92
C ILE A 30 8.49 -25.04 6.57
N ALA A 31 8.62 -25.07 7.90
CA ALA A 31 9.21 -26.21 8.61
C ALA A 31 8.39 -27.51 8.44
N GLU A 32 7.06 -27.39 8.40
CA GLU A 32 6.15 -28.51 8.13
C GLU A 32 6.31 -29.06 6.71
N ILE A 33 6.38 -28.18 5.71
CA ILE A 33 6.62 -28.57 4.30
C ILE A 33 8.01 -29.24 4.13
N MET A 34 9.04 -28.72 4.81
CA MET A 34 10.41 -29.26 4.75
C MET A 34 10.66 -30.44 5.70
N LYS A 35 9.63 -30.93 6.41
CA LYS A 35 9.72 -32.08 7.35
C LYS A 35 10.90 -31.99 8.34
N THR A 36 11.28 -30.77 8.70
CA THR A 36 12.44 -30.52 9.56
C THR A 36 11.95 -30.28 10.98
N LYS A 37 12.56 -30.96 11.97
CA LYS A 37 12.18 -30.85 13.39
C LYS A 37 12.62 -29.54 14.05
N GLU A 38 13.55 -28.81 13.43
CA GLU A 38 13.99 -27.52 13.93
C GLU A 38 12.97 -26.45 13.57
N LYS A 39 12.26 -25.99 14.61
CA LYS A 39 11.40 -24.83 14.52
C LYS A 39 12.30 -23.60 14.40
N ILE A 40 12.24 -22.93 13.26
CA ILE A 40 12.85 -21.61 13.10
C ILE A 40 11.96 -20.61 13.84
N GLU A 41 12.14 -20.51 15.15
CA GLU A 41 11.48 -19.49 15.97
C GLU A 41 12.35 -18.23 15.92
N ILE A 42 11.91 -17.24 15.13
CA ILE A 42 12.51 -15.92 15.15
C ILE A 42 12.17 -15.30 16.51
N SER A 43 13.21 -14.89 17.25
CA SER A 43 12.99 -14.27 18.55
C SER A 43 12.09 -13.03 18.41
N PRO A 44 11.13 -12.81 19.31
CA PRO A 44 10.29 -11.61 19.28
C PRO A 44 11.11 -10.31 19.27
N ALA A 45 12.27 -10.32 19.93
CA ALA A 45 13.21 -9.20 19.94
C ALA A 45 13.77 -8.90 18.54
N THR A 46 14.08 -9.92 17.73
CA THR A 46 14.54 -9.74 16.35
C THR A 46 13.44 -9.15 15.46
N ILE A 47 12.18 -9.59 15.62
CA ILE A 47 11.05 -9.06 14.87
C ILE A 47 10.81 -7.59 15.24
N ALA A 48 10.83 -7.27 16.54
CA ALA A 48 10.68 -5.90 17.03
C ALA A 48 11.80 -5.00 16.47
N PHE A 49 13.05 -5.45 16.52
CA PHE A 49 14.18 -4.72 15.96
C PHE A 49 14.01 -4.44 14.46
N HIS A 50 13.60 -5.44 13.67
CA HIS A 50 13.30 -5.22 12.25
C HIS A 50 12.14 -4.22 12.03
N GLY A 51 11.15 -4.24 12.92
CA GLY A 51 10.06 -3.26 12.96
C GLY A 51 10.57 -1.83 13.15
N GLU A 52 11.45 -1.62 14.12
CA GLU A 52 12.09 -0.33 14.41
C GLU A 52 12.96 0.16 13.25
N VAL A 53 13.79 -0.73 12.67
CA VAL A 53 14.60 -0.39 11.50
C VAL A 53 13.72 0.03 10.32
N SER A 54 12.62 -0.71 10.09
CA SER A 54 11.69 -0.37 9.01
C SER A 54 10.96 0.95 9.27
N PHE A 55 10.64 1.25 10.54
CA PHE A 55 10.06 2.53 10.94
C PHE A 55 11.02 3.69 10.71
N PHE A 56 12.27 3.54 11.14
CA PHE A 56 13.32 4.50 10.90
C PHE A 56 13.49 4.78 9.40
N ILE A 57 13.61 3.73 8.57
CA ILE A 57 13.75 3.86 7.12
C ILE A 57 12.55 4.59 6.51
N ARG A 58 11.32 4.24 6.90
CA ARG A 58 10.10 4.92 6.43
C ARG A 58 10.15 6.41 6.74
N THR A 59 10.45 6.78 7.99
CA THR A 59 10.52 8.18 8.42
C THR A 59 11.62 8.93 7.70
N PHE A 60 12.81 8.33 7.58
CA PHE A 60 13.94 8.90 6.84
C PHE A 60 13.54 9.26 5.40
N PHE A 61 12.95 8.32 4.66
CA PHE A 61 12.56 8.56 3.27
C PHE A 61 11.44 9.59 3.13
N PHE A 62 10.47 9.64 4.06
CA PHE A 62 9.43 10.67 4.04
C PHE A 62 9.99 12.06 4.31
N VAL A 63 10.88 12.20 5.30
CA VAL A 63 11.55 13.48 5.60
C VAL A 63 12.47 13.89 4.45
N PHE A 64 13.23 12.94 3.90
CA PHE A 64 14.11 13.17 2.76
C PHE A 64 13.34 13.63 1.52
N LEU A 65 12.24 12.95 1.18
CA LEU A 65 11.38 13.37 0.06
C LEU A 65 10.82 14.78 0.32
N GLY A 66 10.33 15.05 1.53
CA GLY A 66 9.82 16.37 1.91
C GLY A 66 10.88 17.47 1.83
N MET A 67 12.15 17.16 2.10
CA MET A 67 13.27 18.10 1.99
C MET A 67 13.64 18.41 0.53
N LEU A 68 13.51 17.44 -0.37
CA LEU A 68 13.83 17.61 -1.79
C LEU A 68 12.76 18.39 -2.57
N VAL A 69 11.52 18.32 -2.11
CA VAL A 69 10.38 18.93 -2.78
C VAL A 69 10.44 20.44 -2.67
N THR A 70 10.29 21.12 -3.80
CA THR A 70 10.12 22.57 -3.84
C THR A 70 8.86 22.87 -4.63
N ILE A 71 7.77 23.17 -3.93
CA ILE A 71 6.52 23.57 -4.58
C ILE A 71 6.67 25.02 -5.03
N SER A 72 7.40 25.23 -6.13
CA SER A 72 7.62 26.55 -6.70
C SER A 72 6.61 26.91 -7.78
N ASN A 73 5.90 25.92 -8.34
CA ASN A 73 4.99 26.12 -9.47
C ASN A 73 3.61 25.51 -9.18
N VAL A 74 2.57 26.36 -9.24
CA VAL A 74 1.17 25.98 -9.02
C VAL A 74 0.66 25.02 -10.09
N GLU A 75 1.22 25.05 -11.30
CA GLU A 75 0.87 24.13 -12.40
C GLU A 75 1.19 22.68 -12.03
N ILE A 76 2.36 22.43 -11.41
CA ILE A 76 2.78 21.09 -10.97
C ILE A 76 1.81 20.55 -9.91
N LEU A 77 1.33 21.43 -9.02
CA LEU A 77 0.34 21.05 -8.01
C LEU A 77 -0.98 20.59 -8.64
N ILE A 78 -1.50 21.36 -9.60
CA ILE A 78 -2.76 21.02 -10.30
C ILE A 78 -2.60 19.72 -11.08
N VAL A 79 -1.51 19.58 -11.85
CA VAL A 79 -1.22 18.36 -12.61
C VAL A 79 -1.08 17.16 -11.68
N GLY A 80 -0.39 17.30 -10.54
CA GLY A 80 -0.24 16.24 -9.54
C GLY A 80 -1.58 15.79 -8.93
N ILE A 81 -2.48 16.73 -8.65
CA ILE A 81 -3.84 16.41 -8.16
C ILE A 81 -4.64 15.65 -9.22
N ILE A 82 -4.64 16.14 -10.46
CA ILE A 82 -5.35 15.50 -11.58
C ILE A 82 -4.82 14.09 -11.81
N LEU A 83 -3.49 13.92 -11.86
CA LEU A 83 -2.86 12.61 -12.02
C LEU A 83 -3.14 11.69 -10.84
N GLY A 84 -3.09 12.20 -9.61
CA GLY A 84 -3.45 11.44 -8.41
C GLY A 84 -4.87 10.89 -8.49
N ALA A 85 -5.84 11.71 -8.90
CA ALA A 85 -7.22 11.29 -9.13
C ALA A 85 -7.35 10.30 -10.30
N LEU A 86 -6.67 10.55 -11.41
CA LEU A 86 -6.67 9.67 -12.58
C LEU A 86 -6.12 8.28 -12.25
N LEU A 87 -5.07 8.20 -11.43
CA LEU A 87 -4.50 6.94 -10.97
C LEU A 87 -5.48 6.12 -10.11
N LEU A 88 -6.39 6.77 -9.37
CA LEU A 88 -7.47 6.08 -8.66
C LEU A 88 -8.56 5.60 -9.60
N ILE A 89 -8.92 6.39 -10.62
CA ILE A 89 -9.87 5.94 -11.66
C ILE A 89 -9.30 4.72 -12.39
N ALA A 90 -8.01 4.76 -12.74
CA ALA A 90 -7.30 3.64 -13.36
C ALA A 90 -7.32 2.37 -12.48
N ARG A 91 -7.49 2.50 -11.17
CA ARG A 91 -7.60 1.36 -10.24
C ARG A 91 -8.95 0.64 -10.33
N ILE A 92 -10.01 1.33 -10.74
CA ILE A 92 -11.38 0.79 -10.82
C ILE A 92 -11.42 -0.45 -11.71
N ALA A 93 -10.79 -0.40 -12.90
CA ALA A 93 -10.81 -1.52 -13.85
C ALA A 93 -10.17 -2.81 -13.30
N PRO A 94 -8.92 -2.80 -12.79
CA PRO A 94 -8.33 -3.98 -12.14
C PRO A 94 -9.15 -4.49 -10.95
N THR A 95 -9.67 -3.61 -10.10
CA THR A 95 -10.45 -4.04 -8.93
C THR A 95 -11.78 -4.69 -9.32
N HIS A 96 -12.44 -4.18 -10.35
CA HIS A 96 -13.65 -4.82 -10.88
C HIS A 96 -13.33 -6.19 -11.46
N ILE A 97 -12.28 -6.31 -12.29
CA ILE A 97 -11.86 -7.57 -12.89
C ILE A 97 -11.54 -8.61 -11.81
N SER A 98 -10.75 -8.25 -10.81
CA SER A 98 -10.40 -9.15 -9.71
C SER A 98 -11.60 -9.56 -8.86
N SER A 99 -12.66 -8.75 -8.84
CA SER A 99 -13.84 -8.98 -8.00
C SER A 99 -14.98 -9.75 -8.68
N ILE A 100 -14.87 -10.07 -9.98
CA ILE A 100 -15.91 -10.80 -10.72
C ILE A 100 -16.11 -12.23 -10.18
N LYS A 101 -15.06 -12.86 -9.65
CA LYS A 101 -15.08 -14.27 -9.19
C LYS A 101 -15.02 -14.44 -7.67
N THR A 102 -15.30 -13.39 -6.92
CA THR A 102 -15.22 -13.41 -5.44
C THR A 102 -16.56 -13.06 -4.84
N ASP A 103 -16.93 -13.75 -3.76
CA ASP A 103 -18.15 -13.53 -2.95
C ASP A 103 -18.05 -12.26 -2.07
N LEU A 104 -17.53 -11.17 -2.64
CA LEU A 104 -17.38 -9.89 -1.94
C LEU A 104 -18.66 -9.07 -2.08
N THR A 105 -19.12 -8.52 -0.97
CA THR A 105 -20.20 -7.53 -0.91
C THR A 105 -19.79 -6.23 -1.62
N LYS A 106 -20.79 -5.41 -2.00
CA LYS A 106 -20.53 -4.12 -2.66
C LYS A 106 -19.69 -3.18 -1.80
N GLU A 107 -19.86 -3.24 -0.48
CA GLU A 107 -19.11 -2.42 0.47
C GLU A 107 -17.66 -2.89 0.62
N GLU A 108 -17.40 -4.20 0.65
CA GLU A 108 -16.03 -4.73 0.64
C GLU A 108 -15.29 -4.37 -0.66
N LYS A 109 -15.98 -4.42 -1.81
CA LYS A 109 -15.40 -3.98 -3.09
C LYS A 109 -15.02 -2.51 -3.05
N LYS A 110 -15.87 -1.66 -2.47
CA LYS A 110 -15.62 -0.23 -2.30
C LYS A 110 -14.48 0.04 -1.31
N PHE A 111 -14.38 -0.75 -0.24
CA PHE A 111 -13.26 -0.70 0.70
C PHE A 111 -11.93 -1.07 0.01
N ILE A 112 -11.90 -2.17 -0.74
CA ILE A 112 -10.72 -2.59 -1.51
C ILE A 112 -10.31 -1.55 -2.55
N LEU A 113 -11.28 -0.92 -3.22
CA LEU A 113 -11.02 0.15 -4.19
C LEU A 113 -10.38 1.39 -3.54
N THR A 114 -10.84 1.76 -2.34
CA THR A 114 -10.35 2.95 -1.63
C THR A 114 -9.01 2.72 -0.91
N MET A 115 -8.67 1.47 -0.61
CA MET A 115 -7.38 1.05 -0.05
C MET A 115 -6.26 0.97 -1.11
N ALA A 116 -5.93 2.12 -1.70
CA ALA A 116 -4.84 2.24 -2.68
C ALA A 116 -3.91 3.43 -2.41
N PRO A 117 -3.35 3.58 -1.19
CA PRO A 117 -2.40 4.65 -0.92
C PRO A 117 -1.13 4.41 -1.74
N ARG A 118 -0.56 5.49 -2.30
CA ARG A 118 0.79 5.43 -2.86
C ARG A 118 1.78 5.57 -1.71
N GLY A 119 2.54 4.50 -1.47
CA GLY A 119 3.45 4.39 -0.33
C GLY A 119 4.88 4.84 -0.61
N LEU A 120 5.78 4.43 0.28
CA LEU A 120 7.21 4.72 0.27
C LEU A 120 7.91 4.36 -1.05
N ALA A 121 7.51 3.27 -1.68
CA ALA A 121 8.13 2.82 -2.94
C ALA A 121 8.06 3.90 -4.03
N ALA A 122 6.94 4.63 -4.12
CA ALA A 122 6.80 5.73 -5.07
C ALA A 122 7.77 6.88 -4.75
N ALA A 123 7.94 7.20 -3.47
CA ALA A 123 8.88 8.22 -3.00
C ALA A 123 10.33 7.91 -3.42
N VAL A 124 10.76 6.66 -3.24
CA VAL A 124 12.12 6.23 -3.60
C VAL A 124 12.31 6.23 -5.12
N LEU A 125 11.33 5.72 -5.87
CA LEU A 125 11.41 5.66 -7.34
C LEU A 125 11.39 7.06 -7.99
N ALA A 126 10.75 8.05 -7.36
CA ALA A 126 10.74 9.43 -7.83
C ALA A 126 12.15 10.04 -7.92
N GLN A 127 13.10 9.52 -7.15
CA GLN A 127 14.48 9.99 -7.15
C GLN A 127 15.34 9.37 -8.26
N LEU A 128 14.92 8.24 -8.84
CA LEU A 128 15.70 7.56 -9.88
C LEU A 128 16.00 8.42 -11.11
N PRO A 129 15.05 9.19 -11.67
CA PRO A 129 15.33 10.09 -12.80
C PRO A 129 16.45 11.10 -12.51
N ILE A 130 16.56 11.56 -11.26
CA ILE A 130 17.62 12.48 -10.83
C ILE A 130 18.96 11.73 -10.80
N PHE A 131 18.99 10.50 -10.29
CA PHE A 131 20.21 9.67 -10.30
C PHE A 131 20.68 9.31 -11.71
N TYR A 132 19.76 9.14 -12.67
CA TYR A 132 20.10 8.90 -14.07
C TYR A 132 20.48 10.17 -14.85
N GLY A 133 20.46 11.34 -14.21
CA GLY A 133 20.88 12.60 -14.85
C GLY A 133 19.91 13.14 -15.90
N ILE A 134 18.62 12.78 -15.82
CA ILE A 134 17.61 13.23 -16.79
C ILE A 134 17.32 14.73 -16.59
N ALA A 135 17.22 15.49 -17.68
CA ALA A 135 16.87 16.91 -17.63
C ALA A 135 15.47 17.12 -17.02
N ASN A 136 15.28 18.17 -16.22
CA ASN A 136 14.03 18.46 -15.50
C ASN A 136 13.58 17.36 -14.53
N ALA A 137 14.47 16.45 -14.11
CA ALA A 137 14.12 15.34 -13.22
C ALA A 137 13.52 15.77 -11.86
N LYS A 138 13.78 17.02 -11.42
CA LYS A 138 13.23 17.59 -10.19
C LYS A 138 11.69 17.69 -10.21
N MET A 139 11.10 17.88 -11.38
CA MET A 139 9.64 17.91 -11.55
C MET A 139 8.98 16.58 -11.14
N PHE A 140 9.68 15.44 -11.32
CA PHE A 140 9.14 14.13 -10.94
C PHE A 140 9.02 13.99 -9.42
N SER A 141 10.00 14.44 -8.65
CA SER A 141 9.94 14.41 -7.18
C SER A 141 8.81 15.29 -6.65
N ASP A 142 8.66 16.50 -7.19
CA ASP A 142 7.58 17.43 -6.82
C ASP A 142 6.20 16.83 -7.14
N LEU A 143 6.04 16.26 -8.32
CA LEU A 143 4.78 15.67 -8.79
C LEU A 143 4.41 14.41 -7.98
N VAL A 144 5.34 13.50 -7.76
CA VAL A 144 5.09 12.26 -6.99
C VAL A 144 4.76 12.58 -5.54
N PHE A 145 5.38 13.60 -4.94
CA PHE A 145 5.03 14.05 -3.60
C PHE A 145 3.57 14.49 -3.51
N VAL A 146 3.11 15.33 -4.45
CA VAL A 146 1.69 15.74 -4.52
C VAL A 146 0.78 14.54 -4.69
N ILE A 147 1.12 13.60 -5.57
CA ILE A 147 0.34 12.35 -5.76
C ILE A 147 0.25 11.54 -4.47
N ILE A 148 1.35 11.40 -3.72
CA ILE A 148 1.36 10.66 -2.45
C ILE A 148 0.38 11.31 -1.47
N ILE A 149 0.48 12.62 -1.25
CA ILE A 149 -0.40 13.36 -0.32
C ILE A 149 -1.87 13.21 -0.75
N VAL A 150 -2.17 13.47 -2.02
CA VAL A 150 -3.53 13.35 -2.56
C VAL A 150 -4.07 11.93 -2.40
N SER A 151 -3.27 10.91 -2.72
CA SER A 151 -3.70 9.51 -2.60
C SER A 151 -3.99 9.09 -1.16
N ILE A 152 -3.19 9.55 -0.20
CA ILE A 152 -3.39 9.27 1.23
C ILE A 152 -4.65 9.97 1.73
N LEU A 153 -4.86 11.24 1.35
CA LEU A 153 -6.07 11.98 1.71
C LEU A 153 -7.34 11.33 1.16
N ILE A 154 -7.33 10.94 -0.12
CA ILE A 154 -8.48 10.28 -0.75
C ILE A 154 -8.73 8.92 -0.09
N MET A 155 -7.68 8.14 0.24
CA MET A 155 -7.84 6.89 0.98
C MET A 155 -8.51 7.13 2.34
N ILE A 156 -8.05 8.10 3.13
CA ILE A 156 -8.63 8.38 4.47
C ILE A 156 -10.12 8.72 4.35
N ILE A 157 -10.49 9.56 3.38
CA ILE A 157 -11.88 9.95 3.14
C ILE A 157 -12.70 8.75 2.64
N GLY A 158 -12.15 7.98 1.69
CA GLY A 158 -12.79 6.81 1.11
C GLY A 158 -13.06 5.71 2.12
N VAL A 159 -12.07 5.39 2.96
CA VAL A 159 -12.20 4.40 4.04
C VAL A 159 -13.25 4.84 5.05
N LYS A 160 -13.22 6.11 5.50
CA LYS A 160 -14.25 6.65 6.40
C LYS A 160 -15.66 6.57 5.80
N ALA A 161 -15.79 6.81 4.49
CA ALA A 161 -17.07 6.70 3.79
C ALA A 161 -17.56 5.25 3.71
N SER A 162 -16.67 4.27 3.48
CA SER A 162 -17.02 2.85 3.47
C SER A 162 -17.46 2.34 4.85
N PHE A 163 -16.74 2.69 5.93
CA PHE A 163 -17.14 2.31 7.29
C PHE A 163 -18.47 2.92 7.73
N LYS A 164 -18.78 4.14 7.29
CA LYS A 164 -20.07 4.79 7.60
C LYS A 164 -21.26 4.10 6.92
N HIS A 165 -21.04 3.46 5.77
CA HIS A 165 -22.10 2.79 5.02
C HIS A 165 -22.42 1.41 5.64
N ASP A 166 -21.40 0.63 5.94
CA ASP A 166 -21.53 -0.69 6.59
C ASP A 166 -22.25 -0.60 7.95
N ASN A 167 -21.98 0.45 8.73
CA ASN A 167 -22.64 0.66 10.01
C ASN A 167 -24.14 1.04 9.86
N LYS A 168 -24.54 1.72 8.77
CA LYS A 168 -25.95 2.07 8.51
C LYS A 168 -26.77 0.85 8.05
N GLU A 169 -26.20 0.03 7.18
CA GLU A 169 -26.86 -1.15 6.62
C GLU A 169 -27.08 -2.22 7.71
N ASN A 170 -26.11 -2.40 8.61
CA ASN A 170 -26.25 -3.27 9.78
C ASN A 170 -27.35 -2.81 10.75
N ILE A 171 -27.46 -1.50 11.04
CA ILE A 171 -28.52 -0.96 11.92
C ILE A 171 -29.92 -1.14 11.30
N GLN A 172 -30.07 -0.95 9.99
CA GLN A 172 -31.35 -1.15 9.30
C GLN A 172 -31.77 -2.63 9.25
N ASN A 173 -30.82 -3.55 9.06
CA ASN A 173 -31.11 -4.99 9.10
C ASN A 173 -31.55 -5.45 10.51
N ILE A 174 -30.93 -4.92 11.57
CA ILE A 174 -31.34 -5.21 12.96
C ILE A 174 -32.75 -4.68 13.24
N GLN A 175 -33.06 -3.44 12.82
CA GLN A 175 -34.39 -2.84 12.99
C GLN A 175 -35.47 -3.58 12.20
N ASN A 176 -35.19 -4.00 10.96
CA ASN A 176 -36.13 -4.79 10.17
C ASN A 176 -36.40 -6.16 10.80
N LYS A 177 -35.37 -6.81 11.36
CA LYS A 177 -35.52 -8.10 12.04
C LYS A 177 -36.32 -7.97 13.34
N GLN A 178 -36.15 -6.88 14.09
CA GLN A 178 -36.95 -6.58 15.29
C GLN A 178 -38.42 -6.31 14.93
N ASN A 179 -38.70 -5.52 13.89
CA ASN A 179 -40.05 -5.22 13.43
C ASN A 179 -40.83 -6.45 12.91
N LEU A 180 -40.12 -7.47 12.41
CA LEU A 180 -40.73 -8.75 12.01
C LEU A 180 -41.16 -9.60 13.21
N ILE A 181 -40.43 -9.52 14.33
CA ILE A 181 -40.74 -10.29 15.56
C ILE A 181 -41.91 -9.66 16.33
N THR A 182 -42.08 -8.34 16.28
CA THR A 182 -43.18 -7.63 16.97
C THR A 182 -44.53 -7.74 16.24
N LYS A 183 -44.57 -8.28 15.02
CA LYS A 183 -45.79 -8.43 14.20
C LYS A 183 -46.42 -9.84 14.29
N ILE A 184 -45.86 -10.73 15.11
CA ILE A 184 -46.36 -12.08 15.40
C ILE A 184 -46.95 -12.07 16.81
#